data_AF-A0A950S0C3-F1
#
_entry.id   AF-A0A950S0C3-F1
#
_cell.length_a   1.000
_cell.length_b   1.000
_cell.length_c   1.000
_cell.angle_alpha   90.00
_cell.angle_beta   90.00
_cell.angle_gamma   90.00
#
_symmetry.space_group_name_H-M   'P 1'
#
loop_
_entity.id
_entity.type
_entity.pdbx_description
1 polymer ?
#
loop_
_entity_poly.entity_id
_entity_poly.type
_entity_poly.pdbx_seq_one_letter_code
_entity_poly.pdbx_strand_id
1 'polypeptide(L)'
;MRKIAIGIALLATTHLTAQIPAARIAADAKVIDRVAEASTNDLPKDLLKRIVNEDIDLLRGKRADGTYQYAAYDRMEAGRKSDSFSVDPEHKESVLELRDVFPYRLIVNVPSRRMMVAKNHHIYIDRVEIETLPQTSSEKKFQTVKVDAWLEPGNAKTIDLGDIGKQATARVYAHAEAGGYANVTLTFIEARIFDEPSSPYADAVESAKAILKAIDHSDKSSIRAMAQRISIAFPAAPAAISDPVGAPPATIAATPAASQVNVTAGREDPETLSELQAIEDLLTGTEAERRQGVDRLHQLLRRLRNAAR
;
A
#
# COMPACT_ATOMS: atom_id res chain seq x y z
N MET A 1 -3.93 20.28 61.00
CA MET A 1 -3.07 19.34 60.25
C MET A 1 -3.69 19.11 58.87
N ARG A 2 -2.86 19.19 57.84
CA ARG A 2 -3.20 19.45 56.43
C ARG A 2 -3.90 18.25 55.76
N LYS A 3 -5.02 18.49 55.06
CA LYS A 3 -5.61 17.56 54.10
C LYS A 3 -4.89 17.73 52.76
N ILE A 4 -4.21 16.70 52.29
CA ILE A 4 -3.57 16.66 50.97
C ILE A 4 -4.64 16.20 49.98
N ALA A 5 -5.08 17.12 49.11
CA ALA A 5 -5.90 16.78 47.96
C ALA A 5 -4.96 16.28 46.85
N ILE A 6 -5.07 15.00 46.52
CA ILE A 6 -4.39 14.40 45.37
C ILE A 6 -5.22 14.75 44.14
N GLY A 7 -4.76 15.74 43.37
CA GLY A 7 -5.31 16.06 42.05
C GLY A 7 -4.84 15.00 41.06
N ILE A 8 -5.79 14.21 40.55
CA ILE A 8 -5.56 13.28 39.44
C ILE A 8 -5.45 14.14 38.17
N ALA A 9 -4.22 14.33 37.68
CA ALA A 9 -3.98 14.90 36.37
C ALA A 9 -4.35 13.85 35.31
N LEU A 10 -5.50 14.04 34.68
CA LEU A 10 -5.93 13.26 33.53
C LEU A 10 -5.05 13.66 32.33
N LEU A 11 -4.02 12.88 32.05
CA LEU A 11 -3.23 12.99 30.83
C LEU A 11 -4.12 12.61 29.65
N ALA A 12 -4.65 13.60 28.94
CA ALA A 12 -5.27 13.40 27.65
C ALA A 12 -4.18 12.94 26.66
N THR A 13 -4.16 11.64 26.34
CA THR A 13 -3.39 11.11 25.21
C THR A 13 -4.01 11.64 23.93
N THR A 14 -3.40 12.68 23.36
CA THR A 14 -3.71 13.15 22.01
C THR A 14 -3.29 12.07 21.02
N HIS A 15 -4.20 11.13 20.74
CA HIS A 15 -4.08 10.31 19.53
C HIS A 15 -4.19 11.28 18.35
N LEU A 16 -3.10 11.40 17.58
CA LEU A 16 -3.16 11.98 16.24
C LEU A 16 -4.19 11.16 15.45
N THR A 17 -5.40 11.69 15.34
CA THR A 17 -6.44 11.13 14.49
C THR A 17 -6.00 11.35 13.05
N ALA A 18 -5.81 10.27 12.30
CA ALA A 18 -5.62 10.37 10.87
C ALA A 18 -6.90 10.98 10.30
N GLN A 19 -6.81 12.20 9.78
CA GLN A 19 -7.95 12.87 9.18
C GLN A 19 -8.30 12.13 7.89
N ILE A 20 -9.40 11.37 7.90
CA ILE A 20 -9.85 10.63 6.73
C ILE A 20 -10.34 11.63 5.68
N PRO A 21 -9.83 11.59 4.44
CA PRO A 21 -10.22 12.53 3.39
C PRO A 21 -11.58 12.16 2.79
N ALA A 22 -12.66 12.35 3.57
CA ALA A 22 -14.03 11.97 3.20
C ALA A 22 -14.49 12.54 1.84
N ALA A 23 -14.07 13.77 1.52
CA ALA A 23 -14.39 14.41 0.23
C ALA A 23 -13.76 13.68 -0.96
N ARG A 24 -12.56 13.13 -0.79
CA ARG A 24 -11.88 12.33 -1.82
C ARG A 24 -12.63 11.01 -2.04
N ILE A 25 -12.91 10.28 -0.97
CA ILE A 25 -13.61 8.99 -1.01
C ILE A 25 -15.00 9.15 -1.66
N ALA A 26 -15.71 10.25 -1.36
CA ALA A 26 -16.98 10.58 -2.00
C ALA A 26 -16.83 10.87 -3.50
N ALA A 27 -15.77 11.56 -3.91
CA ALA A 27 -15.50 11.85 -5.31
C ALA A 27 -15.14 10.57 -6.08
N ASP A 28 -14.31 9.71 -5.49
CA ASP A 28 -13.91 8.42 -6.05
C ASP A 28 -15.12 7.49 -6.21
N ALA A 29 -16.03 7.45 -5.22
CA ALA A 29 -17.30 6.74 -5.34
C ALA A 29 -18.18 7.25 -6.50
N LYS A 30 -18.28 8.57 -6.70
CA LYS A 30 -19.00 9.14 -7.87
C LYS A 30 -18.34 8.81 -9.21
N VAL A 31 -17.01 8.71 -9.24
CA VAL A 31 -16.28 8.27 -10.45
C VAL A 31 -16.60 6.79 -10.72
N ILE A 32 -16.58 5.94 -9.70
CA ILE A 32 -16.90 4.51 -9.82
C ILE A 32 -18.33 4.30 -10.33
N ASP A 33 -19.32 5.02 -9.79
CA ASP A 33 -20.73 4.95 -10.27
C ASP A 33 -20.82 5.32 -11.76
N ARG A 34 -20.21 6.45 -12.17
CA ARG A 34 -20.20 6.90 -13.57
C ARG A 34 -19.50 5.92 -14.51
N VAL A 35 -18.37 5.34 -14.08
CA VAL A 35 -17.65 4.33 -14.88
C VAL A 35 -18.47 3.05 -15.01
N ALA A 36 -19.15 2.62 -13.95
CA ALA A 36 -20.01 1.45 -13.98
C ALA A 36 -21.25 1.66 -14.88
N GLU A 37 -21.78 2.89 -14.92
CA GLU A 37 -22.88 3.28 -15.80
C GLU A 37 -22.45 3.38 -17.27
N ALA A 38 -21.32 4.02 -17.56
CA ALA A 38 -20.83 4.23 -18.92
C ALA A 38 -20.24 2.97 -19.56
N SER A 39 -19.75 2.02 -18.75
CA SER A 39 -19.17 0.78 -19.25
C SER A 39 -20.24 -0.09 -19.90
N THR A 40 -20.19 -0.23 -21.22
CA THR A 40 -21.11 -1.09 -21.98
C THR A 40 -20.62 -2.54 -22.02
N ASN A 41 -19.33 -2.74 -22.32
CA ASN A 41 -18.72 -4.07 -22.43
C ASN A 41 -17.93 -4.42 -21.17
N ASP A 42 -16.71 -3.90 -21.05
CA ASP A 42 -15.78 -4.24 -19.97
C ASP A 42 -15.54 -3.09 -18.99
N LEU A 43 -15.40 -3.45 -17.72
CA LEU A 43 -14.98 -2.54 -16.67
C LEU A 43 -13.45 -2.47 -16.61
N PRO A 44 -12.86 -1.29 -16.36
CA PRO A 44 -11.43 -1.18 -16.09
C PRO A 44 -11.11 -1.72 -14.69
N LYS A 45 -11.14 -3.06 -14.54
CA LYS A 45 -11.11 -3.76 -13.25
C LYS A 45 -9.90 -3.37 -12.39
N ASP A 46 -8.72 -3.31 -12.99
CA ASP A 46 -7.48 -3.01 -12.24
C ASP A 46 -7.46 -1.59 -11.69
N LEU A 47 -7.94 -0.62 -12.47
CA LEU A 47 -8.04 0.77 -12.04
C LEU A 47 -9.06 0.91 -10.90
N LEU A 48 -10.26 0.34 -11.06
CA LEU A 48 -11.31 0.40 -10.05
C LEU A 48 -10.88 -0.29 -8.76
N LYS A 49 -10.26 -1.48 -8.85
CA LYS A 49 -9.72 -2.17 -7.68
C LYS A 49 -8.67 -1.34 -6.97
N ARG A 50 -7.78 -0.66 -7.71
CA ARG A 50 -6.75 0.20 -7.12
C ARG A 50 -7.36 1.36 -6.35
N ILE A 51 -8.34 2.07 -6.93
CA ILE A 51 -9.05 3.17 -6.27
C ILE A 51 -9.73 2.67 -4.99
N VAL A 52 -10.51 1.59 -5.10
CA VAL A 52 -11.27 1.06 -3.97
C VAL A 52 -10.36 0.52 -2.85
N ASN A 53 -9.24 -0.11 -3.19
CA ASN A 53 -8.24 -0.53 -2.20
C ASN A 53 -7.62 0.66 -1.47
N GLU A 54 -7.32 1.75 -2.19
CA GLU A 54 -6.82 2.97 -1.58
C GLU A 54 -7.88 3.62 -0.66
N ASP A 55 -9.14 3.68 -1.09
CA ASP A 55 -10.25 4.18 -0.26
C ASP A 55 -10.44 3.33 1.01
N ILE A 56 -10.34 2.01 0.92
CA ILE A 56 -10.39 1.12 2.10
C ILE A 56 -9.25 1.46 3.07
N ASP A 57 -8.02 1.63 2.57
CA ASP A 57 -6.88 2.01 3.39
C ASP A 57 -7.06 3.40 4.04
N LEU A 58 -7.63 4.36 3.32
CA LEU A 58 -7.96 5.68 3.83
C LEU A 58 -9.04 5.60 4.92
N LEU A 59 -10.12 4.84 4.69
CA LEU A 59 -11.22 4.62 5.65
C LEU A 59 -10.77 3.89 6.92
N ARG A 60 -9.74 3.03 6.81
CA ARG A 60 -9.07 2.41 7.96
C ARG A 60 -8.17 3.39 8.73
N GLY A 61 -7.91 4.58 8.17
CA GLY A 61 -7.01 5.58 8.75
C GLY A 61 -5.57 5.09 8.73
N LYS A 62 -5.07 4.64 7.57
CA LYS A 62 -3.69 4.18 7.40
C LYS A 62 -2.68 5.25 7.83
N ARG A 63 -1.75 4.86 8.70
CA ARG A 63 -0.66 5.69 9.19
C ARG A 63 0.62 5.45 8.37
N ALA A 64 1.59 6.36 8.51
CA ALA A 64 2.88 6.25 7.83
C ALA A 64 3.69 4.98 8.21
N ASP A 65 3.43 4.42 9.40
CA ASP A 65 4.06 3.17 9.86
C ASP A 65 3.35 1.89 9.37
N GLY A 66 2.34 2.03 8.49
CA GLY A 66 1.57 0.91 7.93
C GLY A 66 0.49 0.36 8.86
N THR A 67 0.35 0.91 10.08
CA THR A 67 -0.77 0.55 10.98
C THR A 67 -2.02 1.34 10.63
N TYR A 68 -3.15 0.91 11.19
CA TYR A 68 -4.45 1.55 10.96
C TYR A 68 -5.00 2.12 12.27
N GLN A 69 -5.80 3.17 12.16
CA GLN A 69 -6.52 3.74 13.29
C GLN A 69 -7.81 2.95 13.60
N TYR A 70 -8.48 2.47 12.56
CA TYR A 70 -9.81 1.84 12.62
C TYR A 70 -9.79 0.39 12.15
N ALA A 71 -8.61 -0.22 12.12
CA ALA A 71 -8.42 -1.64 11.84
C ALA A 71 -7.21 -2.15 12.63
N ALA A 72 -7.17 -3.46 12.88
CA ALA A 72 -6.09 -4.13 13.57
C ALA A 72 -5.58 -5.31 12.72
N TYR A 73 -4.39 -5.80 13.05
CA TYR A 73 -3.90 -7.04 12.48
C TYR A 73 -4.25 -8.18 13.43
N ASP A 74 -4.78 -9.27 12.89
CA ASP A 74 -5.09 -10.50 13.61
C ASP A 74 -4.21 -11.64 13.11
N ARG A 75 -3.93 -12.62 13.98
CA ARG A 75 -3.05 -13.78 13.72
C ARG A 75 -3.75 -14.84 12.86
N MET A 76 -4.47 -14.39 11.84
CA MET A 76 -5.00 -15.22 10.76
C MET A 76 -4.16 -14.99 9.51
N GLU A 77 -4.03 -16.02 8.68
CA GLU A 77 -3.31 -15.94 7.42
C GLU A 77 -4.06 -15.07 6.40
N ALA A 78 -3.42 -14.00 5.92
CA ALA A 78 -3.88 -13.22 4.75
C ALA A 78 -2.97 -13.39 3.53
N GLY A 79 -1.70 -13.67 3.75
CA GLY A 79 -0.69 -13.74 2.70
C GLY A 79 0.51 -14.56 3.11
N ARG A 80 1.36 -14.84 2.12
CA ARG A 80 2.65 -15.49 2.31
C ARG A 80 3.70 -14.79 1.49
N LYS A 81 4.82 -14.47 2.13
CA LYS A 81 6.04 -14.08 1.43
C LYS A 81 7.06 -15.17 1.56
N SER A 82 7.51 -15.69 0.43
CA SER A 82 8.49 -16.77 0.38
C SER A 82 9.71 -16.38 -0.43
N ASP A 83 10.88 -16.79 0.03
CA ASP A 83 12.12 -16.76 -0.76
C ASP A 83 12.86 -18.08 -0.64
N SER A 84 13.50 -18.49 -1.73
CA SER A 84 14.19 -19.77 -1.86
C SER A 84 15.69 -19.57 -1.95
N PHE A 85 16.43 -20.29 -1.12
CA PHE A 85 17.86 -20.20 -1.01
C PHE A 85 18.51 -21.55 -1.27
N SER A 86 19.69 -21.53 -1.87
CA SER A 86 20.57 -22.70 -1.98
C SER A 86 21.68 -22.60 -0.94
N VAL A 87 21.88 -23.67 -0.19
CA VAL A 87 22.87 -23.81 0.87
C VAL A 87 23.95 -24.77 0.37
N ASP A 88 25.17 -24.26 0.29
CA ASP A 88 26.32 -24.98 -0.23
C ASP A 88 27.05 -25.71 0.91
N PRO A 89 27.39 -27.01 0.76
CA PRO A 89 28.19 -27.73 1.75
C PRO A 89 29.61 -27.19 1.94
N GLU A 90 30.16 -26.44 0.98
CA GLU A 90 31.50 -25.82 1.12
C GLU A 90 31.50 -24.69 2.16
N HIS A 91 30.36 -24.05 2.37
CA HIS A 91 30.21 -23.00 3.37
C HIS A 91 30.00 -23.63 4.74
N LYS A 92 30.92 -23.31 5.65
CA LYS A 92 30.83 -23.75 7.05
C LYS A 92 29.55 -23.31 7.73
N GLU A 93 28.87 -22.25 7.28
CA GLU A 93 27.57 -21.76 7.76
C GLU A 93 26.99 -20.84 6.66
N SER A 94 25.74 -21.07 6.24
CA SER A 94 25.01 -20.17 5.33
C SER A 94 23.94 -19.39 6.11
N VAL A 95 23.92 -18.08 5.91
CA VAL A 95 22.92 -17.20 6.54
C VAL A 95 21.85 -16.84 5.51
N LEU A 96 20.65 -17.37 5.72
CA LEU A 96 19.49 -17.13 4.88
C LEU A 96 18.66 -16.02 5.49
N GLU A 97 18.43 -14.92 4.76
CA GLU A 97 17.72 -13.76 5.28
C GLU A 97 16.41 -13.51 4.53
N LEU A 98 15.30 -13.46 5.26
CA LEU A 98 14.01 -13.05 4.75
C LEU A 98 13.51 -11.84 5.55
N ARG A 99 12.95 -10.84 4.87
CA ARG A 99 12.37 -9.65 5.50
C ARG A 99 10.93 -9.46 5.08
N ASP A 100 10.07 -9.10 6.02
CA ASP A 100 8.68 -8.80 5.70
C ASP A 100 7.99 -7.85 6.68
N VAL A 101 6.78 -7.44 6.32
CA VAL A 101 5.94 -6.47 7.04
C VAL A 101 4.68 -7.19 7.55
N PHE A 102 4.34 -7.00 8.82
CA PHE A 102 3.23 -7.67 9.50
C PHE A 102 3.24 -9.22 9.52
N PRO A 103 4.38 -9.94 9.55
CA PRO A 103 4.35 -11.38 9.76
C PRO A 103 4.08 -11.74 11.23
N TYR A 104 3.46 -12.90 11.44
CA TYR A 104 3.24 -13.48 12.78
C TYR A 104 3.80 -14.90 12.94
N ARG A 105 4.27 -15.50 11.85
CA ARG A 105 4.84 -16.85 11.82
C ARG A 105 5.86 -16.98 10.69
N LEU A 106 6.95 -17.69 10.96
CA LEU A 106 7.95 -18.12 9.99
C LEU A 106 7.84 -19.63 9.77
N ILE A 107 7.91 -20.06 8.52
CA ILE A 107 8.04 -21.46 8.13
C ILE A 107 9.37 -21.61 7.40
N VAL A 108 10.21 -22.51 7.90
CA VAL A 108 11.42 -22.95 7.23
C VAL A 108 11.12 -24.31 6.59
N ASN A 109 11.01 -24.33 5.27
CA ASN A 109 10.64 -25.53 4.51
C ASN A 109 11.82 -26.05 3.70
N VAL A 110 12.07 -27.35 3.78
CA VAL A 110 13.05 -28.02 2.94
C VAL A 110 12.27 -28.78 1.86
N PRO A 111 12.19 -28.28 0.62
CA PRO A 111 11.45 -28.98 -0.43
C PRO A 111 12.01 -30.39 -0.64
N SER A 112 11.14 -31.35 -0.96
CA SER A 112 11.54 -32.75 -1.16
C SER A 112 12.44 -32.95 -2.38
N ARG A 113 12.37 -32.04 -3.36
CA ARG A 113 13.15 -32.09 -4.59
C ARG A 113 13.85 -30.76 -4.85
N ARG A 114 15.11 -30.82 -5.29
CA ARG A 114 15.88 -29.64 -5.71
C ARG A 114 15.60 -29.22 -7.15
N MET A 115 15.11 -30.16 -7.97
CA MET A 115 14.67 -29.99 -9.36
C MET A 115 13.50 -30.97 -9.62
N MET A 116 12.88 -30.95 -10.81
CA MET A 116 11.76 -31.87 -11.14
C MET A 116 12.08 -33.36 -10.87
N VAL A 117 13.36 -33.77 -10.91
CA VAL A 117 13.77 -35.18 -10.85
C VAL A 117 14.69 -35.53 -9.65
N ALA A 118 15.52 -34.60 -9.16
CA ALA A 118 16.52 -34.89 -8.12
C ALA A 118 16.00 -34.62 -6.70
N LYS A 119 16.21 -35.57 -5.78
CA LYS A 119 15.94 -35.39 -4.35
C LYS A 119 16.79 -34.25 -3.79
N ASN A 120 16.21 -33.49 -2.87
CA ASN A 120 16.95 -32.48 -2.13
C ASN A 120 17.84 -33.14 -1.06
N HIS A 121 18.88 -32.47 -0.62
CA HIS A 121 19.76 -32.95 0.44
C HIS A 121 19.22 -32.58 1.82
N HIS A 122 19.66 -33.31 2.86
CA HIS A 122 19.38 -32.95 4.23
C HIS A 122 20.07 -31.62 4.58
N ILE A 123 19.44 -30.86 5.46
CA ILE A 123 20.02 -29.61 5.93
C ILE A 123 19.99 -29.56 7.44
N TYR A 124 21.10 -29.16 8.05
CA TYR A 124 21.18 -28.91 9.47
C TYR A 124 20.87 -27.45 9.73
N ILE A 125 19.93 -27.17 10.64
CA ILE A 125 19.61 -25.83 11.10
C ILE A 125 20.13 -25.70 12.53
N ASP A 126 21.09 -24.82 12.74
CA ASP A 126 21.62 -24.53 14.08
C ASP A 126 20.63 -23.68 14.86
N ARG A 127 20.39 -22.46 14.37
CA ARG A 127 19.50 -21.49 15.02
C ARG A 127 18.79 -20.60 14.00
N VAL A 128 17.68 -20.04 14.47
CA VAL A 128 16.94 -19.00 13.76
C VAL A 128 16.90 -17.75 14.64
N GLU A 129 17.41 -16.66 14.12
CA GLU A 129 17.36 -15.35 14.75
C GLU A 129 16.26 -14.54 14.08
N ILE A 130 15.30 -14.05 14.86
CA ILE A 130 14.20 -13.22 14.38
C ILE A 130 14.30 -11.87 15.09
N GLU A 131 14.55 -10.83 14.30
CA GLU A 131 14.43 -9.44 14.72
C GLU A 131 13.03 -8.96 14.34
N THR A 132 12.25 -8.52 15.31
CA THR A 132 10.89 -8.02 15.11
C THR A 132 10.73 -6.63 15.71
N LEU A 133 9.99 -5.77 15.02
CA LEU A 133 9.48 -4.51 15.58
C LEU A 133 7.98 -4.72 15.84
N PRO A 134 7.54 -4.97 17.09
CA PRO A 134 6.13 -5.29 17.37
C PRO A 134 5.18 -4.16 16.98
N GLN A 135 3.92 -4.48 16.66
CA GLN A 135 2.90 -3.47 16.35
C GLN A 135 2.68 -2.46 17.49
N THR A 136 2.75 -2.93 18.73
CA THR A 136 2.42 -2.16 19.94
C THR A 136 3.61 -1.44 20.56
N SER A 137 4.83 -1.67 20.07
CA SER A 137 6.06 -1.12 20.65
C SER A 137 6.91 -0.42 19.59
N SER A 138 7.75 0.52 20.03
CA SER A 138 8.81 1.12 19.23
C SER A 138 10.16 0.42 19.40
N GLU A 139 10.25 -0.52 20.33
CA GLU A 139 11.47 -1.26 20.63
C GLU A 139 11.57 -2.53 19.79
N LYS A 140 12.77 -2.79 19.27
CA LYS A 140 13.09 -4.02 18.56
C LYS A 140 13.19 -5.18 19.55
N LYS A 141 12.52 -6.28 19.24
CA LYS A 141 12.56 -7.53 19.99
C LYS A 141 13.34 -8.56 19.19
N PHE A 142 14.37 -9.11 19.83
CA PHE A 142 15.19 -10.18 19.26
C PHE A 142 14.77 -11.50 19.88
N GLN A 143 14.49 -12.48 19.03
CA GLN A 143 14.14 -13.84 19.42
C GLN A 143 15.13 -14.79 18.75
N THR A 144 15.89 -15.54 19.54
CA THR A 144 16.74 -16.62 19.03
C THR A 144 16.10 -17.96 19.36
N VAL A 145 15.80 -18.75 18.33
CA VAL A 145 15.23 -20.08 18.46
C VAL A 145 16.31 -21.09 18.08
N LYS A 146 16.81 -21.82 19.06
CA LYS A 146 17.75 -22.92 18.82
C LYS A 146 16.98 -24.12 18.25
N VAL A 147 17.38 -24.59 17.07
CA VAL A 147 16.74 -25.74 16.39
C VAL A 147 17.61 -26.98 16.55
N ASP A 148 18.93 -26.85 16.30
CA ASP A 148 19.95 -27.88 16.51
C ASP A 148 19.53 -29.26 15.98
N ALA A 149 19.06 -29.29 14.73
CA ALA A 149 18.50 -30.50 14.13
C ALA A 149 18.68 -30.54 12.61
N TRP A 150 18.83 -31.77 12.10
CA TRP A 150 18.72 -32.07 10.68
C TRP A 150 17.25 -32.06 10.26
N LEU A 151 16.91 -31.21 9.30
CA LEU A 151 15.65 -31.25 8.56
C LEU A 151 15.79 -32.19 7.36
N GLU A 152 14.84 -33.11 7.24
CA GLU A 152 14.73 -33.98 6.08
C GLU A 152 14.02 -33.30 4.90
N PRO A 153 14.35 -33.68 3.65
CA PRO A 153 13.60 -33.25 2.48
C PRO A 153 12.10 -33.55 2.58
N GLY A 154 11.28 -32.53 2.42
CA GLY A 154 9.82 -32.58 2.56
C GLY A 154 9.31 -32.16 3.94
N ASN A 155 10.19 -31.96 4.91
CA ASN A 155 9.80 -31.45 6.23
C ASN A 155 9.85 -29.93 6.30
N ALA A 156 9.02 -29.38 7.17
CA ALA A 156 8.98 -27.96 7.48
C ALA A 156 9.04 -27.75 9.00
N LYS A 157 9.77 -26.71 9.41
CA LYS A 157 9.81 -26.22 10.79
C LYS A 157 9.05 -24.90 10.86
N THR A 158 8.06 -24.85 11.74
CA THR A 158 7.30 -23.62 12.02
C THR A 158 7.84 -22.96 13.27
N ILE A 159 7.98 -21.64 13.22
CA ILE A 159 8.40 -20.79 14.32
C ILE A 159 7.37 -19.66 14.45
N ASP A 160 6.62 -19.66 15.56
CA ASP A 160 5.68 -18.58 15.86
C ASP A 160 6.41 -17.36 16.42
N LEU A 161 6.10 -16.19 15.88
CA LEU A 161 6.58 -14.94 16.46
C LEU A 161 5.75 -14.64 17.71
N GLY A 162 6.35 -14.06 18.75
CA GLY A 162 5.61 -13.71 19.97
C GLY A 162 4.48 -12.70 19.71
N ASP A 163 4.71 -11.77 18.77
CA ASP A 163 3.82 -10.67 18.41
C ASP A 163 3.77 -10.52 16.87
N ILE A 164 2.79 -9.76 16.36
CA ILE A 164 2.75 -9.33 14.95
C ILE A 164 3.80 -8.22 14.77
N GLY A 165 4.81 -8.46 13.94
CA GLY A 165 5.88 -7.50 13.71
C GLY A 165 5.50 -6.51 12.61
N LYS A 166 5.45 -5.20 12.88
CA LYS A 166 5.38 -4.17 11.81
C LYS A 166 6.48 -4.40 10.77
N GLN A 167 7.65 -4.82 11.24
CA GLN A 167 8.73 -5.32 10.41
C GLN A 167 9.35 -6.54 11.10
N ALA A 168 9.66 -7.57 10.34
CA ALA A 168 10.44 -8.70 10.81
C ALA A 168 11.57 -9.05 9.83
N THR A 169 12.70 -9.45 10.39
CA THR A 169 13.83 -10.03 9.66
C THR A 169 14.15 -11.37 10.30
N ALA A 170 14.05 -12.44 9.53
CA ALA A 170 14.47 -13.77 9.94
C ALA A 170 15.82 -14.10 9.32
N ARG A 171 16.76 -14.55 10.14
CA ARG A 171 18.06 -15.10 9.74
C ARG A 171 18.11 -16.54 10.16
N VAL A 172 18.21 -17.44 9.19
CA VAL A 172 18.35 -18.88 9.42
C VAL A 172 19.79 -19.27 9.15
N TYR A 173 20.44 -19.83 10.16
CA TYR A 173 21.80 -20.35 10.05
C TYR A 173 21.72 -21.83 9.74
N ALA A 174 22.19 -22.20 8.56
CA ALA A 174 22.01 -23.55 8.03
C ALA A 174 23.25 -24.08 7.32
N HIS A 175 23.35 -25.41 7.28
CA HIS A 175 24.48 -26.14 6.73
C HIS A 175 23.96 -27.33 5.92
N ALA A 176 24.48 -27.51 4.71
CA ALA A 176 24.12 -28.64 3.88
C ALA A 176 24.95 -29.87 4.23
N GLU A 177 24.36 -31.05 4.02
CA GLU A 177 25.08 -32.32 4.06
C GLU A 177 26.18 -32.38 2.98
N ALA A 178 27.29 -33.06 3.27
CA ALA A 178 28.35 -33.28 2.29
C ALA A 178 27.83 -34.04 1.07
N GLY A 179 28.17 -33.56 -0.15
CA GLY A 179 27.83 -34.25 -1.40
C GLY A 179 26.83 -33.53 -2.32
N GLY A 180 26.38 -32.32 -1.96
CA GLY A 180 25.63 -31.44 -2.86
C GLY A 180 24.92 -30.30 -2.15
N TYR A 181 24.55 -29.25 -2.89
CA TYR A 181 23.79 -28.14 -2.32
C TYR A 181 22.35 -28.57 -1.95
N ALA A 182 21.83 -28.00 -0.87
CA ALA A 182 20.46 -28.17 -0.41
C ALA A 182 19.64 -26.91 -0.69
N ASN A 183 18.37 -27.05 -1.07
CA ASN A 183 17.46 -25.90 -1.18
C ASN A 183 16.61 -25.75 0.08
N VAL A 184 16.39 -24.51 0.49
CA VAL A 184 15.52 -24.13 1.61
C VAL A 184 14.59 -23.04 1.13
N THR A 185 13.34 -23.07 1.55
CA THR A 185 12.40 -21.97 1.35
C THR A 185 12.02 -21.40 2.70
N LEU A 186 12.29 -20.11 2.89
CA LEU A 186 11.80 -19.35 4.03
C LEU A 186 10.48 -18.73 3.64
N THR A 187 9.46 -18.89 4.47
CA THR A 187 8.14 -18.30 4.24
C THR A 187 7.65 -17.58 5.48
N PHE A 188 7.43 -16.28 5.38
CA PHE A 188 6.65 -15.55 6.36
C PHE A 188 5.17 -15.66 6.05
N ILE A 189 4.36 -15.85 7.10
CA ILE A 189 2.91 -15.77 7.02
C ILE A 189 2.48 -14.41 7.56
N GLU A 190 1.82 -13.65 6.70
CA GLU A 190 1.35 -12.30 6.96
C GLU A 190 0.02 -12.32 7.72
N ALA A 191 -0.11 -11.40 8.68
CA ALA A 191 -1.30 -11.23 9.48
C ALA A 191 -2.44 -10.60 8.65
N ARG A 192 -3.67 -11.02 8.96
CA ARG A 192 -4.87 -10.49 8.31
C ARG A 192 -5.29 -9.18 8.93
N ILE A 193 -5.69 -8.23 8.08
CA ILE A 193 -6.33 -6.99 8.54
C ILE A 193 -7.79 -7.31 8.92
N PHE A 194 -8.12 -7.01 10.16
CA PHE A 194 -9.46 -7.06 10.72
C PHE A 194 -9.98 -5.62 10.91
N ASP A 195 -11.16 -5.34 10.38
CA ASP A 195 -11.78 -4.02 10.50
C ASP A 195 -12.57 -3.93 11.80
N GLU A 196 -12.37 -2.84 12.53
CA GLU A 196 -12.97 -2.64 13.84
C GLU A 196 -14.48 -2.37 13.68
N PRO A 197 -15.39 -3.21 14.25
CA PRO A 197 -16.84 -3.02 14.10
C PRO A 197 -17.34 -1.74 14.73
N SER A 198 -16.61 -1.21 15.71
CA SER A 198 -16.90 0.06 16.38
C SER A 198 -16.42 1.29 15.59
N SER A 199 -15.77 1.10 14.44
CA SER A 199 -15.33 2.19 13.57
C SER A 199 -16.52 3.01 13.03
N PRO A 200 -16.46 4.35 13.06
CA PRO A 200 -17.48 5.19 12.43
C PRO A 200 -17.56 5.00 10.90
N TYR A 201 -16.57 4.32 10.30
CA TYR A 201 -16.48 4.07 8.86
C TYR A 201 -16.74 2.60 8.48
N ALA A 202 -17.17 1.76 9.42
CA ALA A 202 -17.36 0.31 9.20
C ALA A 202 -18.26 0.02 7.99
N ASP A 203 -19.42 0.68 7.89
CA ASP A 203 -20.38 0.51 6.79
C ASP A 203 -19.80 0.93 5.43
N ALA A 204 -18.96 1.97 5.42
CA ALA A 204 -18.29 2.44 4.21
C ALA A 204 -17.20 1.46 3.76
N VAL A 205 -16.42 0.91 4.69
CA VAL A 205 -15.43 -0.13 4.39
C VAL A 205 -16.11 -1.39 3.86
N GLU A 206 -17.24 -1.80 4.45
CA GLU A 206 -18.02 -2.94 3.96
C GLU A 206 -18.56 -2.69 2.54
N SER A 207 -19.10 -1.50 2.29
CA SER A 207 -19.57 -1.09 0.96
C SER A 207 -18.44 -1.10 -0.06
N ALA A 208 -17.25 -0.60 0.29
CA ALA A 208 -16.08 -0.62 -0.57
C ALA A 208 -15.60 -2.05 -0.87
N LYS A 209 -15.58 -2.94 0.14
CA LYS A 209 -15.28 -4.38 -0.08
C LYS A 209 -16.33 -5.06 -0.97
N ALA A 210 -17.60 -4.69 -0.83
CA ALA A 210 -18.65 -5.18 -1.70
C ALA A 210 -18.45 -4.72 -3.15
N ILE A 211 -17.98 -3.48 -3.37
CA ILE A 211 -17.55 -2.99 -4.70
C ILE A 211 -16.42 -3.86 -5.26
N LEU A 212 -15.37 -4.18 -4.48
CA LEU A 212 -14.28 -5.06 -4.94
C LEU A 212 -14.80 -6.42 -5.42
N LYS A 213 -15.67 -7.05 -4.61
CA LYS A 213 -16.29 -8.34 -4.96
C LYS A 213 -17.15 -8.19 -6.21
N ALA A 214 -17.89 -7.10 -6.36
CA ALA A 214 -18.73 -6.86 -7.53
C ALA A 214 -17.89 -6.62 -8.80
N ILE A 215 -16.73 -5.97 -8.70
CA ILE A 215 -15.79 -5.79 -9.83
C ILE A 215 -15.29 -7.14 -10.36
N ASP A 216 -15.01 -8.11 -9.49
CA ASP A 216 -14.59 -9.45 -9.90
C ASP A 216 -15.64 -10.11 -10.80
N HIS A 217 -16.91 -9.98 -10.42
CA HIS A 217 -18.06 -10.58 -11.12
C HIS A 217 -18.67 -9.66 -12.19
N SER A 218 -18.08 -8.47 -12.43
CA SER A 218 -18.61 -7.44 -13.33
C SER A 218 -20.07 -7.03 -13.03
N ASP A 219 -20.50 -7.08 -11.77
CA ASP A 219 -21.86 -6.72 -11.34
C ASP A 219 -22.00 -5.20 -11.20
N LYS A 220 -22.34 -4.55 -12.31
CA LYS A 220 -22.50 -3.09 -12.39
C LYS A 220 -23.58 -2.56 -11.45
N SER A 221 -24.71 -3.27 -11.29
CA SER A 221 -25.78 -2.85 -10.39
C SER A 221 -25.32 -2.76 -8.93
N SER A 222 -24.59 -3.77 -8.46
CA SER A 222 -24.05 -3.80 -7.11
C SER A 222 -22.97 -2.74 -6.91
N ILE A 223 -22.09 -2.53 -7.91
CA ILE A 223 -21.08 -1.46 -7.87
C ILE A 223 -21.75 -0.10 -7.67
N ARG A 224 -22.76 0.22 -8.49
CA ARG A 224 -23.47 1.50 -8.43
C ARG A 224 -24.20 1.70 -7.11
N ALA A 225 -24.93 0.68 -6.65
CA ALA A 225 -25.66 0.75 -5.39
C ALA A 225 -24.71 1.03 -4.20
N MET A 226 -23.56 0.36 -4.15
CA MET A 226 -22.58 0.57 -3.07
C MET A 226 -21.85 1.90 -3.20
N ALA A 227 -21.50 2.34 -4.42
CA ALA A 227 -20.89 3.65 -4.66
C ALA A 227 -21.81 4.80 -4.25
N GLN A 228 -23.11 4.68 -4.49
CA GLN A 228 -24.12 5.64 -4.03
C GLN A 228 -24.23 5.65 -2.51
N ARG A 229 -24.22 4.48 -1.85
CA ARG A 229 -24.19 4.41 -0.38
C ARG A 229 -23.00 5.16 0.23
N ILE A 230 -21.80 4.97 -0.34
CA ILE A 230 -20.58 5.69 0.10
C ILE A 230 -20.73 7.20 -0.14
N SER A 231 -21.24 7.61 -1.30
CA SER A 231 -21.45 9.02 -1.63
C SER A 231 -22.47 9.71 -0.73
N ILE A 232 -23.49 8.98 -0.24
CA ILE A 232 -24.49 9.49 0.71
C ILE A 232 -23.90 9.58 2.12
N ALA A 233 -23.10 8.59 2.52
CA ALA A 233 -22.44 8.57 3.82
C ALA A 233 -21.41 9.70 3.99
N PHE A 234 -20.76 10.09 2.90
CA PHE A 234 -19.84 11.23 2.85
C PHE A 234 -20.37 12.29 1.89
N PRO A 235 -21.36 13.09 2.30
CA PRO A 235 -21.82 14.18 1.44
C PRO A 235 -20.63 15.09 1.15
N ALA A 236 -20.33 15.29 -0.13
CA ALA A 236 -19.37 16.30 -0.54
C ALA A 236 -19.79 17.62 0.12
N ALA A 237 -18.84 18.32 0.75
CA ALA A 237 -19.09 19.67 1.23
C ALA A 237 -19.76 20.45 0.08
N PRO A 238 -20.85 21.19 0.35
CA PRO A 238 -21.54 21.93 -0.69
C PRO A 238 -20.50 22.75 -1.44
N ALA A 239 -20.46 22.61 -2.77
CA ALA A 239 -19.57 23.38 -3.61
C ALA A 239 -19.82 24.85 -3.29
N ALA A 240 -18.88 25.46 -2.57
CA ALA A 240 -18.89 26.90 -2.37
C ALA A 240 -18.82 27.51 -3.77
N ILE A 241 -19.87 28.26 -4.09
CA ILE A 241 -19.99 29.04 -5.30
C ILE A 241 -18.84 30.06 -5.28
N SER A 242 -17.96 29.96 -6.28
CA SER A 242 -16.98 30.95 -6.76
C SER A 242 -16.13 31.70 -5.73
N ASP A 243 -14.82 31.42 -5.72
CA ASP A 243 -13.80 32.47 -5.57
C ASP A 243 -12.55 32.11 -6.41
N PRO A 244 -11.94 33.08 -7.12
CA PRO A 244 -10.75 32.86 -7.92
C PRO A 244 -9.49 32.79 -7.03
N VAL A 245 -8.49 32.10 -7.57
CA VAL A 245 -7.11 31.88 -7.06
C VAL A 245 -6.53 33.04 -6.22
N GLY A 246 -6.06 32.73 -5.00
CA GLY A 246 -5.29 33.68 -4.18
C GLY A 246 -4.70 33.11 -2.87
N ALA A 247 -3.43 32.70 -2.94
CA ALA A 247 -2.43 32.50 -1.86
C ALA A 247 -2.62 31.37 -0.80
N PRO A 248 -1.57 30.56 -0.52
CA PRO A 248 -1.57 29.55 0.54
C PRO A 248 -1.10 30.12 1.90
N PRO A 249 -1.62 29.65 3.05
CA PRO A 249 -0.89 29.76 4.30
C PRO A 249 0.15 28.65 4.39
N ALA A 250 1.36 29.09 4.76
CA ALA A 250 2.56 28.30 4.85
C ALA A 250 2.59 27.29 6.02
N THR A 251 3.56 26.38 5.89
CA THR A 251 4.30 25.66 6.94
C THR A 251 3.79 24.26 7.34
N ILE A 252 4.22 23.24 6.60
CA ILE A 252 4.71 21.98 7.19
C ILE A 252 6.07 21.67 6.56
N ALA A 253 7.05 21.49 7.44
CA ALA A 253 8.46 21.28 7.14
C ALA A 253 8.72 19.98 6.36
N ALA A 254 9.76 20.06 5.53
CA ALA A 254 10.21 19.06 4.57
C ALA A 254 10.84 17.80 5.19
N THR A 255 10.71 16.66 4.50
CA THR A 255 11.79 15.68 4.33
C THR A 255 11.55 14.89 3.02
N PRO A 256 12.62 14.43 2.33
CA PRO A 256 12.73 14.56 0.89
C PRO A 256 12.38 13.27 0.12
N ALA A 257 11.71 13.43 -1.02
CA ALA A 257 11.64 12.39 -2.05
C ALA A 257 12.40 12.85 -3.29
N ALA A 258 13.21 11.93 -3.79
CA ALA A 258 14.16 12.00 -4.90
C ALA A 258 13.83 12.98 -6.05
N SER A 259 14.86 13.74 -6.43
CA SER A 259 15.09 14.37 -7.74
C SER A 259 13.86 14.92 -8.46
N GLN A 260 13.26 15.97 -7.91
CA GLN A 260 12.47 16.89 -8.72
C GLN A 260 13.43 17.82 -9.47
N VAL A 261 13.51 17.62 -10.79
CA VAL A 261 13.97 18.67 -11.70
C VAL A 261 13.02 19.84 -11.50
N ASN A 262 13.53 20.88 -10.84
CA ASN A 262 12.80 22.08 -10.52
C ASN A 262 12.61 22.89 -11.82
N VAL A 263 11.58 22.57 -12.61
CA VAL A 263 11.13 23.45 -13.70
C VAL A 263 10.47 24.63 -13.02
N THR A 264 11.23 25.71 -12.87
CA THR A 264 10.69 27.01 -12.47
C THR A 264 9.68 27.40 -13.54
N ALA A 265 8.39 27.24 -13.26
CA ALA A 265 7.33 27.68 -14.14
C ALA A 265 7.46 29.20 -14.28
N GLY A 266 8.06 29.63 -15.39
CA GLY A 266 8.08 31.03 -15.79
C GLY A 266 6.66 31.48 -16.02
N ARG A 267 6.27 32.54 -15.32
CA ARG A 267 5.27 33.55 -15.66
C ARG A 267 4.28 33.10 -16.75
N GLU A 268 3.08 32.68 -16.33
CA GLU A 268 1.96 32.42 -17.25
C GLU A 268 1.54 33.73 -17.91
N ASP A 269 2.02 33.98 -19.13
CA ASP A 269 1.65 35.16 -19.91
C ASP A 269 0.20 34.98 -20.42
N PRO A 270 -0.72 35.92 -20.14
CA PRO A 270 -2.14 35.79 -20.49
C PRO A 270 -2.39 35.66 -22.00
N GLU A 271 -1.47 36.15 -22.83
CA GLU A 271 -1.50 35.98 -24.28
C GLU A 271 -1.36 34.50 -24.68
N THR A 272 -0.50 33.73 -24.00
CA THR A 272 -0.29 32.30 -24.30
C THR A 272 -1.50 31.44 -23.94
N LEU A 273 -2.21 31.80 -22.86
CA LEU A 273 -3.46 31.15 -22.46
C LEU A 273 -4.58 31.45 -23.47
N SER A 274 -4.67 32.69 -23.96
CA SER A 274 -5.63 33.06 -24.99
C SER A 274 -5.36 32.36 -26.34
N GLU A 275 -4.09 32.19 -26.71
CA GLU A 275 -3.72 31.44 -27.92
C GLU A 275 -4.02 29.94 -27.79
N LEU A 276 -3.81 29.35 -26.61
CA LEU A 276 -4.17 27.94 -26.34
C LEU A 276 -5.67 27.69 -26.43
N GLN A 277 -6.49 28.60 -25.90
CA GLN A 277 -7.94 28.49 -25.97
C GLN A 277 -8.46 28.61 -27.41
N ALA A 278 -7.87 29.52 -28.22
CA ALA A 278 -8.20 29.61 -29.65
C ALA A 278 -7.75 28.37 -30.45
N ILE A 279 -6.70 27.67 -30.02
CA ILE A 279 -6.26 26.40 -30.61
C ILE A 279 -7.23 25.27 -30.24
N GLU A 280 -7.70 25.23 -29.00
CA GLU A 280 -8.69 24.25 -28.53
C GLU A 280 -9.99 24.34 -29.34
N ASP A 281 -10.48 25.55 -29.59
CA ASP A 281 -11.66 25.79 -30.44
C ASP A 281 -11.44 25.29 -31.88
N LEU A 282 -10.25 25.45 -32.44
CA LEU A 282 -9.92 24.94 -33.78
C LEU A 282 -9.78 23.41 -33.83
N LEU A 283 -9.32 22.80 -32.73
CA LEU A 283 -9.15 21.36 -32.62
C LEU A 283 -10.47 20.59 -32.45
N THR A 284 -11.54 21.28 -32.05
CA THR A 284 -12.90 20.73 -31.95
C THR A 284 -13.73 20.93 -33.22
N GLY A 285 -13.20 21.66 -34.22
CA GLY A 285 -13.86 21.97 -35.48
C GLY A 285 -13.72 20.91 -36.59
N THR A 286 -13.96 21.36 -37.82
CA THR A 286 -13.85 20.57 -39.06
C THR A 286 -12.42 20.07 -39.29
N GLU A 287 -12.23 19.09 -40.18
CA GLU A 287 -10.89 18.51 -40.41
C GLU A 287 -9.86 19.55 -40.92
N ALA A 288 -10.33 20.55 -41.67
CA ALA A 288 -9.49 21.67 -42.11
C ALA A 288 -9.06 22.57 -40.93
N GLU A 289 -9.98 22.88 -40.02
CA GLU A 289 -9.71 23.66 -38.80
C GLU A 289 -8.80 22.91 -37.83
N ARG A 290 -8.96 21.59 -37.72
CA ARG A 290 -8.08 20.73 -36.92
C ARG A 290 -6.63 20.76 -37.40
N ARG A 291 -6.40 20.69 -38.72
CA ARG A 291 -5.04 20.80 -39.29
C ARG A 291 -4.44 22.18 -38.97
N GLN A 292 -5.24 23.24 -39.10
CA GLN A 292 -4.82 24.60 -38.74
C GLN A 292 -4.53 24.77 -37.24
N GLY A 293 -5.31 24.12 -36.37
CA GLY A 293 -5.09 24.09 -34.92
C GLY A 293 -3.77 23.41 -34.54
N VAL A 294 -3.47 22.26 -35.16
CA VAL A 294 -2.20 21.54 -34.97
C VAL A 294 -1.01 22.37 -35.45
N ASP A 295 -1.12 23.06 -36.60
CA ASP A 295 -0.05 23.93 -37.09
C ASP A 295 0.20 25.13 -36.15
N ARG A 296 -0.87 25.73 -35.60
CA ARG A 296 -0.77 26.82 -34.61
C ARG A 296 -0.16 26.34 -33.30
N LEU A 297 -0.52 25.14 -32.84
CA LEU A 297 0.08 24.52 -31.65
C LEU A 297 1.60 24.33 -31.81
N HIS A 298 2.04 23.84 -32.97
CA HIS A 298 3.46 23.69 -33.25
C HIS A 298 4.20 25.04 -33.29
N GLN A 299 3.57 26.09 -33.82
CA GLN A 299 4.15 27.44 -33.81
C GLN A 299 4.27 28.02 -32.40
N LEU A 300 3.24 27.84 -31.56
CA LEU A 300 3.25 28.27 -30.16
C LEU A 300 4.34 27.54 -29.37
N LEU A 301 4.44 26.21 -29.50
CA LEU A 301 5.50 25.42 -28.87
C LEU A 301 6.90 25.88 -29.30
N ARG A 302 7.08 26.25 -30.57
CA ARG A 302 8.34 26.77 -31.08
C ARG A 302 8.68 28.14 -30.49
N ARG A 303 7.69 29.02 -30.31
CA ARG A 303 7.85 30.33 -29.65
C ARG A 303 8.22 30.18 -28.19
N LEU A 304 7.48 29.35 -27.43
CA LEU A 304 7.75 29.10 -26.02
C LEU A 304 9.15 28.48 -25.81
N ARG A 305 9.56 27.57 -26.69
CA ARG A 305 10.92 26.98 -26.63
C ARG A 305 12.03 27.97 -26.96
N ASN A 306 11.76 28.97 -27.79
CA ASN A 306 12.72 30.03 -28.12
C ASN A 306 12.74 31.14 -27.06
N ALA A 307 11.64 31.38 -26.35
CA ALA A 307 11.56 32.33 -25.24
C ALA A 307 12.19 31.81 -23.94
N ALA A 308 12.35 30.49 -23.80
CA ALA A 308 13.02 29.84 -22.68
C ALA A 308 14.55 29.74 -22.80
N ARG A 309 15.16 30.38 -23.82
CA ARG A 309 16.61 30.50 -24.03
C ARG A 309 17.04 31.96 -23.90
#